data_AF-A0AB39R6Y1-F1
#
_entry.id   AF-A0AB39R6Y1-F1
#
_cell.length_a   1.000
_cell.length_b   1.000
_cell.length_c   1.000
_cell.angle_alpha   90.00
_cell.angle_beta   90.00
_cell.angle_gamma   90.00
#
_symmetry.space_group_name_H-M   'P 1'
#
loop_
_entity.id
_entity.type
_entity.pdbx_description
1 polymer ?
#
loop_
_entity_poly.entity_id
_entity_poly.type
_entity_poly.pdbx_seq_one_letter_code
_entity_poly.pdbx_strand_id
1 'polypeptide(L)' 'MTDTGSDSMHPGLTITVYRVDPETMKRTPVYSRSLSPADEPVFSLAFPPCRCFRCTKGG' A
#
# COMPACT_ATOMS: atom_id res chain seq x y z
N MET A 1 -31.31 -14.84 1.25
CA MET A 1 -30.16 -14.75 2.16
C MET A 1 -29.65 -13.33 2.08
N THR A 2 -29.90 -12.51 3.10
CA THR A 2 -29.32 -11.18 3.24
C THR A 2 -27.94 -11.36 3.86
N ASP A 3 -26.92 -11.36 3.01
CA ASP A 3 -25.52 -11.28 3.46
C ASP A 3 -25.35 -9.93 4.14
N THR A 4 -25.35 -9.95 5.47
CA THR A 4 -25.11 -8.75 6.27
C THR A 4 -23.60 -8.59 6.25
N GLY A 5 -23.11 -7.94 5.19
CA GLY A 5 -21.69 -7.74 4.92
C GLY A 5 -21.01 -7.24 6.19
N SER A 6 -20.24 -8.14 6.78
CA SER A 6 -19.35 -7.92 7.92
C SER A 6 -18.73 -6.54 7.81
N ASP A 7 -18.90 -5.72 8.86
CA ASP A 7 -18.22 -4.43 9.03
C ASP A 7 -16.77 -4.56 8.56
N SER A 8 -16.51 -3.99 7.38
CA SER A 8 -15.27 -4.20 6.63
C SER A 8 -14.17 -3.32 7.22
N MET A 9 -13.76 -3.59 8.45
CA MET A 9 -12.54 -3.00 9.00
C MET A 9 -11.34 -3.62 8.29
N HIS A 10 -10.49 -2.79 7.68
CA HIS A 10 -9.29 -3.28 7.02
C HIS A 10 -8.32 -3.82 8.08
N PRO A 11 -7.87 -5.09 7.97
CA PRO A 11 -6.98 -5.65 8.97
C PRO A 11 -5.65 -4.89 8.96
N GLY A 12 -5.04 -4.74 10.14
CA GLY A 12 -3.70 -4.19 10.27
C GLY A 12 -2.69 -4.99 9.44
N LEU A 13 -1.63 -4.31 9.00
CA LEU A 13 -0.62 -4.90 8.11
C LEU A 13 0.74 -4.89 8.77
N THR A 14 1.47 -5.99 8.71
CA THR A 14 2.90 -5.99 9.04
C THR A 14 3.70 -6.06 7.76
N ILE A 15 4.49 -5.03 7.50
CA ILE A 15 5.37 -4.92 6.33
C ILE A 15 6.79 -5.24 6.78
N THR A 16 7.37 -6.29 6.22
CA THR A 16 8.78 -6.64 6.41
C THR A 16 9.52 -6.55 5.09
N VAL A 17 10.57 -5.72 5.07
CA VAL A 17 11.48 -5.55 3.93
C VAL A 17 12.65 -6.51 4.09
N TYR A 18 12.92 -7.30 3.06
CA TYR A 18 14.03 -8.24 3.03
C TYR A 18 15.07 -7.79 2.01
N ARG A 19 16.36 -7.92 2.35
CA ARG A 19 17.44 -7.98 1.38
C ARG A 19 17.57 -9.42 0.90
N VAL A 20 17.62 -9.60 -0.40
CA VAL A 20 17.74 -10.92 -1.04
C VAL A 20 19.14 -11.06 -1.61
N ASP A 21 19.82 -12.14 -1.27
CA ASP A 21 21.03 -12.59 -1.97
C ASP A 21 20.61 -13.17 -3.34
N PRO A 22 21.09 -12.64 -4.47
CA PRO A 22 20.62 -13.05 -5.79
C PRO A 22 21.12 -14.44 -6.23
N GLU A 23 22.21 -14.94 -5.65
CA GLU A 23 22.80 -16.23 -6.00
C GLU A 23 22.16 -17.35 -5.18
N THR A 24 21.94 -17.11 -3.89
CA THR A 24 21.41 -18.12 -2.97
C THR A 24 19.92 -17.96 -2.69
N MET A 25 19.31 -16.87 -3.15
CA MET A 25 17.92 -16.45 -2.84
C MET A 25 17.63 -16.31 -1.34
N LYS A 26 18.67 -16.31 -0.51
CA LYS A 26 18.55 -16.16 0.94
C LYS A 26 18.02 -14.77 1.28
N ARG A 27 16.98 -14.74 2.11
CA ARG A 27 16.33 -13.49 2.55
C ARG A 27 16.82 -13.12 3.94
N THR A 28 17.23 -11.87 4.12
CA THR A 28 17.59 -11.30 5.42
C THR A 28 16.69 -10.11 5.70
N PRO A 29 15.96 -10.07 6.83
CA PRO A 29 15.11 -8.93 7.16
C PRO A 29 15.97 -7.69 7.43
N VAL A 30 15.57 -6.56 6.87
CA VAL A 30 16.26 -5.26 7.03
C VAL A 30 15.41 -4.31 7.87
N TYR A 31 14.09 -4.40 7.73
CA TYR A 31 13.16 -3.51 8.41
C TYR A 31 11.79 -4.17 8.54
N SER A 32 11.14 -3.95 9.68
CA SER A 32 9.76 -4.35 9.91
C SER A 32 8.98 -3.20 10.53
N ARG A 33 7.76 -2.99 10.05
CA ARG A 33 6.81 -2.08 10.68
C ARG A 33 5.41 -2.66 10.64
N SER A 34 4.69 -2.49 11.73
CA SER A 34 3.27 -2.77 11.82
C SER A 34 2.46 -1.50 11.60
N LEU A 35 1.38 -1.63 10.84
CA LEU A 35 0.35 -0.64 10.58
C LEU A 35 -0.92 -1.14 11.25
N SER A 36 -1.55 -0.29 12.06
CA SER A 36 -2.83 -0.60 12.68
C SER A 36 -3.90 -0.84 11.61
N PRO A 37 -5.00 -1.55 11.93
CA PRO A 37 -6.19 -1.57 11.11
C PRO A 37 -6.58 -0.16 10.65
N ALA A 38 -7.02 -0.03 9.41
CA ALA A 38 -7.56 1.24 8.94
C ALA A 38 -9.03 1.32 9.33
N ASP A 39 -9.41 2.43 9.97
CA ASP A 39 -10.79 2.68 10.40
C ASP A 39 -11.74 2.85 9.20
N GLU A 40 -11.21 3.29 8.05
CA GLU A 40 -11.94 3.44 6.80
C GLU A 40 -11.11 2.98 5.59
N PRO A 41 -11.74 2.52 4.49
CA PRO A 41 -11.05 2.28 3.24
C PRO A 41 -10.35 3.54 2.72
N VAL A 42 -9.03 3.44 2.54
CA VAL A 42 -8.25 4.51 1.91
C VAL A 42 -8.52 4.53 0.40
N PHE A 43 -9.61 5.18 -0.01
CA PHE A 43 -9.85 5.54 -1.40
C PHE A 43 -9.14 6.87 -1.71
N SER A 44 -7.83 6.86 -1.93
CA SER A 44 -7.18 8.03 -2.54
C SER A 44 -7.27 7.94 -4.06
N LEU A 45 -8.41 8.35 -4.63
CA LEU A 45 -8.50 8.71 -6.06
C LEU A 45 -7.84 10.07 -6.35
N ALA A 46 -7.29 10.73 -5.32
CA ALA A 46 -6.45 11.91 -5.46
C ALA A 46 -5.09 11.50 -6.05
N PHE A 47 -5.06 11.34 -7.37
CA PHE A 47 -3.80 11.27 -8.08
C PHE A 47 -3.11 12.64 -7.94
N PRO A 48 -1.80 12.68 -7.62
CA PRO A 48 -1.07 13.94 -7.68
C PRO A 48 -1.26 14.55 -9.08
N PRO A 49 -1.38 15.88 -9.21
CA PRO A 49 -1.55 16.51 -10.52
C PRO A 49 -0.40 16.08 -11.44
N CYS A 50 -0.72 15.71 -12.70
CA CYS A 50 0.32 15.26 -13.64
C CYS A 50 1.34 16.38 -13.82
N ARG A 51 2.55 16.17 -13.29
CA ARG A 51 3.69 17.08 -13.50
C ARG A 51 4.42 16.81 -14.82
N CYS A 52 3.81 16.04 -15.70
CA CYS A 52 4.36 15.73 -17.00
C CYS A 52 4.38 16.99 -17.89
N PHE A 53 5.41 17.13 -18.72
CA PHE A 53 5.62 18.30 -19.59
C PHE A 53 4.41 18.61 -20.50
N ARG A 54 3.63 17.60 -20.86
CA ARG A 54 2.40 17.74 -21.67
C ARG A 54 1.27 18.46 -20.92
N CYS A 55 1.13 18.22 -19.61
CA CYS A 55 0.07 18.83 -18.80
C CYS A 55 0.46 20.21 -18.25
N THR A 56 1.75 20.55 -18.16
CA THR A 56 2.22 21.85 -17.66
C THR A 56 2.18 22.98 -18.70
N LYS A 57 2.03 22.69 -20.00
CA LYS A 57 2.10 23.69 -21.09
C LYS A 57 0.75 24.06 -21.72
N GLY A 58 -0.36 23.47 -21.28
CA GLY A 58 -1.69 23.65 -21.89
C GLY A 58 -2.67 24.49 -21.05
N GLY A 59 -2.18 25.49 -20.31
CA GLY A 59 -3.00 26.42 -19.53
C GLY A 59 -3.27 27.72 -20.28
#